data_AF-A0AAV1ST99-F1
#
_entry.id   AF-A0AAV1ST99-F1
#
_cell.length_a   1.000
_cell.length_b   1.000
_cell.length_c   1.000
_cell.angle_alpha   90.00
_cell.angle_beta   90.00
_cell.angle_gamma   90.00
#
_symmetry.space_group_name_H-M   'P 1'
#
loop_
_entity.id
_entity.type
_entity.pdbx_description
1 polymer ?
#
loop_
_entity_poly.entity_id
_entity_poly.type
_entity_poly.pdbx_seq_one_letter_code
_entity_poly.pdbx_strand_id
1 'polypeptide(L)'
;MLATGLKQGFHCLPCRFKEFTSVHINREFKLWHLAPQRQVPYYLRNFQVADAVWPAVHQAAMQWQAIKCRQEVVPIKLHDHDIKALSSCSASTSDIISTTERLKEELEITTQRQDVVSCFLHDYQLFNQEINALRDEDLNDNFFKALSHVQQINANYKVLLRTHHQRAGLELMDMMTVYQEGAYEDLCR
;
A
#
# COMPACT_ATOMS: atom_id res chain seq x y z
N MET A 1 48.30 -53.36 3.50
CA MET A 1 47.10 -54.11 3.10
C MET A 1 45.89 -53.22 3.34
N LEU A 2 44.93 -53.29 2.43
CA LEU A 2 44.11 -52.20 1.91
C LEU A 2 43.01 -51.68 2.86
N ALA A 3 42.78 -50.38 2.72
CA ALA A 3 41.61 -49.65 3.19
C ALA A 3 40.32 -50.16 2.54
N THR A 4 39.26 -50.36 3.33
CA THR A 4 37.90 -50.62 2.84
C THR A 4 37.06 -49.35 2.93
N GLY A 5 36.69 -48.84 1.76
CA GLY A 5 36.03 -47.56 1.56
C GLY A 5 34.54 -47.54 1.93
N LEU A 6 34.09 -46.34 2.29
CA LEU A 6 32.70 -45.93 2.30
C LEU A 6 32.10 -46.07 0.89
N LYS A 7 31.12 -46.97 0.72
CA LYS A 7 30.15 -46.88 -0.36
C LYS A 7 28.96 -46.05 0.12
N GLN A 8 28.89 -44.80 -0.35
CA GLN A 8 27.65 -44.02 -0.33
C GLN A 8 26.68 -44.61 -1.36
N GLY A 9 25.71 -45.39 -0.90
CA GLY A 9 24.53 -45.76 -1.66
C GLY A 9 23.43 -44.75 -1.37
N PHE A 10 23.02 -43.97 -2.37
CA PHE A 10 21.79 -43.19 -2.35
C PHE A 10 20.60 -44.17 -2.31
N HIS A 11 20.21 -44.56 -1.11
CA HIS A 11 18.89 -45.15 -0.89
C HIS A 11 17.87 -44.02 -0.93
N CYS A 12 17.08 -43.97 -2.01
CA CYS A 12 15.78 -43.31 -1.96
C CYS A 12 15.00 -43.92 -0.80
N LEU A 13 14.78 -43.13 0.24
CA LEU A 13 13.86 -43.44 1.32
C LEU A 13 12.53 -43.93 0.72
N PRO A 14 12.02 -45.11 1.13
CA PRO A 14 10.73 -45.56 0.65
C PRO A 14 9.70 -44.60 1.22
N CYS A 15 8.97 -43.90 0.34
CA CYS A 15 7.76 -43.19 0.69
C CYS A 15 6.90 -44.12 1.55
N ARG A 16 6.74 -43.73 2.80
CA ARG A 16 5.99 -44.44 3.85
C ARG A 16 4.51 -44.42 3.48
N PHE A 17 4.12 -45.31 2.58
CA PHE A 17 2.73 -45.61 2.25
C PHE A 17 2.39 -47.00 2.80
N LYS A 18 2.47 -47.14 4.13
CA LYS A 18 1.70 -48.18 4.79
C LYS A 18 0.28 -47.64 4.92
N GLU A 19 -0.65 -48.33 4.27
CA GLU A 19 -2.10 -48.33 4.54
C GLU A 19 -2.95 -47.13 4.08
N PHE A 20 -2.82 -46.71 2.82
CA PHE A 20 -3.87 -45.89 2.19
C PHE A 20 -4.57 -46.56 1.00
N THR A 21 -4.43 -47.88 0.87
CA THR A 21 -5.22 -48.69 -0.06
C THR A 21 -5.93 -49.79 0.72
N SER A 22 -7.24 -49.89 0.51
CA SER A 22 -8.21 -50.83 1.13
C SER A 22 -8.97 -50.36 2.39
N VAL A 23 -8.35 -49.78 3.43
CA VAL A 23 -9.10 -49.51 4.69
C VAL A 23 -9.90 -48.19 4.68
N HIS A 24 -9.43 -47.13 4.01
CA HIS A 24 -10.13 -45.83 4.01
C HIS A 24 -11.33 -45.76 3.04
N ILE A 25 -11.28 -46.48 1.92
CA ILE A 25 -12.43 -46.63 1.02
C ILE A 25 -13.57 -47.39 1.74
N ASN A 26 -13.22 -48.34 2.61
CA ASN A 26 -14.19 -49.13 3.37
C ASN A 26 -14.78 -48.39 4.59
N ARG A 27 -14.08 -47.38 5.14
CA ARG A 27 -14.60 -46.52 6.23
C ARG A 27 -15.59 -45.48 5.72
N GLU A 28 -15.35 -44.88 4.56
CA GLU A 28 -16.32 -44.00 3.91
C GLU A 28 -17.60 -44.79 3.56
N PHE A 29 -17.48 -46.00 3.00
CA PHE A 29 -18.64 -46.86 2.72
C PHE A 29 -19.47 -47.23 3.97
N LYS A 30 -18.82 -47.45 5.12
CA LYS A 30 -19.52 -47.73 6.39
C LYS A 30 -20.24 -46.51 6.98
N LEU A 31 -19.75 -45.29 6.72
CA LEU A 31 -20.39 -44.05 7.15
C LEU A 31 -21.62 -43.70 6.30
N TRP A 32 -21.67 -44.17 5.04
CA TRP A 32 -22.84 -44.04 4.18
C TRP A 32 -24.04 -44.92 4.60
N HIS A 33 -23.82 -45.99 5.37
CA HIS A 33 -24.90 -46.85 5.89
C HIS A 33 -25.59 -46.33 7.15
N LEU A 34 -25.03 -45.31 7.82
CA LEU A 34 -25.54 -44.76 9.09
C LEU A 34 -25.99 -43.29 8.97
N ALA A 35 -25.95 -42.70 7.77
CA ALA A 35 -26.40 -41.35 7.53
C ALA A 35 -27.94 -41.31 7.30
N PRO A 36 -28.71 -40.56 8.09
CA PRO A 36 -30.14 -40.37 7.84
C PRO A 36 -30.33 -39.52 6.58
N GLN A 37 -30.91 -40.14 5.54
CA GLN A 37 -31.67 -39.53 4.44
C GLN A 37 -31.42 -38.02 4.19
N ARG A 38 -30.30 -37.67 3.58
CA ARG A 38 -30.16 -36.39 2.86
C ARG A 38 -29.49 -36.60 1.51
N GLN A 39 -30.36 -36.63 0.49
CA GLN A 39 -30.14 -36.38 -0.94
C GLN A 39 -28.84 -36.93 -1.54
N VAL A 40 -28.90 -38.18 -1.98
CA VAL A 40 -27.99 -38.72 -2.99
C VAL A 40 -28.49 -38.27 -4.37
N PRO A 41 -27.68 -37.56 -5.18
CA PRO A 41 -28.09 -37.14 -6.51
C PRO A 41 -28.44 -38.33 -7.42
N TYR A 42 -29.50 -38.18 -8.22
CA TYR A 42 -30.16 -39.28 -8.96
C TYR A 42 -29.27 -40.08 -9.93
N TYR A 43 -28.11 -39.57 -10.34
CA TYR A 43 -27.17 -40.24 -11.24
C TYR A 43 -26.33 -41.34 -10.56
N LEU A 44 -26.36 -41.46 -9.23
CA LEU A 44 -25.58 -42.47 -8.49
C LEU A 44 -26.40 -43.70 -8.07
N ARG A 45 -27.59 -43.91 -8.62
CA ARG A 45 -28.47 -45.04 -8.26
C ARG A 45 -28.24 -46.31 -9.09
N ASN A 46 -27.29 -46.30 -10.04
CA ASN A 46 -26.96 -47.46 -10.88
C ASN A 46 -25.64 -48.09 -10.45
N PHE A 47 -25.70 -49.23 -9.77
CA PHE A 47 -24.54 -49.99 -9.30
C PHE A 47 -23.58 -50.39 -10.45
N GLN A 48 -24.10 -50.58 -11.68
CA GLN A 48 -23.28 -50.88 -12.86
C GLN A 48 -22.46 -49.70 -13.40
N VAL A 49 -22.80 -48.44 -13.09
CA VAL A 49 -22.03 -47.27 -13.56
C VAL A 49 -20.82 -47.04 -12.64
N ALA A 50 -20.94 -47.38 -11.36
CA ALA A 50 -19.83 -47.28 -10.41
C ALA A 50 -18.67 -48.23 -10.77
N ASP A 51 -18.97 -49.46 -11.19
CA ASP A 51 -17.93 -50.44 -11.60
C ASP A 51 -17.25 -50.10 -12.93
N ALA A 52 -17.93 -49.37 -13.83
CA ALA A 52 -17.36 -48.97 -15.12
C ALA A 52 -16.47 -47.72 -15.02
N VAL A 53 -16.75 -46.82 -14.08
CA VAL A 53 -16.02 -45.55 -13.91
C VAL A 53 -14.83 -45.70 -12.96
N TRP A 54 -14.91 -46.62 -11.99
CA TRP A 54 -13.84 -46.83 -11.01
C TRP A 54 -12.48 -47.20 -11.62
N PRO A 55 -12.38 -48.06 -12.65
CA PRO A 55 -11.11 -48.34 -13.33
C PRO A 55 -10.53 -47.09 -13.99
N ALA A 56 -11.36 -46.23 -14.57
CA ALA A 56 -10.90 -44.99 -15.21
C ALA A 56 -10.41 -43.97 -14.18
N VAL A 57 -11.09 -43.83 -13.05
CA VAL A 57 -10.64 -42.98 -11.93
C VAL A 57 -9.35 -43.53 -11.31
N HIS A 58 -9.25 -44.85 -11.15
CA HIS A 58 -8.04 -45.50 -10.65
C HIS A 58 -6.87 -45.35 -11.62
N GLN A 59 -7.11 -45.46 -12.93
CA GLN A 59 -6.12 -45.27 -13.97
C GLN A 59 -5.69 -43.80 -14.07
N ALA A 60 -6.61 -42.85 -13.94
CA ALA A 60 -6.29 -41.42 -13.87
C ALA A 60 -5.48 -41.08 -12.61
N ALA A 61 -5.81 -41.68 -11.46
CA ALA A 61 -5.04 -41.51 -10.22
C ALA A 61 -3.63 -42.12 -10.35
N MET A 62 -3.50 -43.31 -10.93
CA MET A 62 -2.21 -43.94 -11.23
C MET A 62 -1.37 -43.11 -12.22
N GLN A 63 -2.00 -42.54 -13.25
CA GLN A 63 -1.34 -41.63 -14.20
C GLN A 63 -0.90 -40.34 -13.50
N TRP A 64 -1.73 -39.76 -12.64
CA TRP A 64 -1.38 -38.61 -11.83
C TRP A 64 -0.22 -38.90 -10.88
N GLN A 65 -0.23 -40.06 -10.24
CA GLN A 65 0.88 -40.52 -9.40
C GLN A 65 2.16 -40.70 -10.22
N ALA A 66 2.06 -41.28 -11.42
CA ALA A 66 3.19 -41.47 -12.33
C ALA A 66 3.76 -40.15 -12.86
N ILE A 67 2.91 -39.15 -13.13
CA ILE A 67 3.32 -37.79 -13.48
C ILE A 67 4.02 -37.12 -12.30
N LYS A 68 3.46 -37.26 -11.08
CA LYS A 68 4.05 -36.72 -9.85
C LYS A 68 5.39 -37.36 -9.49
N CYS A 69 5.56 -38.66 -9.74
CA CYS A 69 6.85 -39.35 -9.60
C CYS A 69 7.86 -39.00 -10.69
N ARG A 70 7.40 -38.55 -11.87
CA ARG A 70 8.27 -38.11 -12.98
C ARG A 70 8.67 -36.64 -12.87
N GLN A 71 7.85 -35.81 -12.23
CA GLN A 71 8.21 -34.47 -11.79
C GLN A 71 8.95 -34.57 -10.45
N GLU A 72 10.19 -35.05 -10.48
CA GLU A 72 11.16 -34.56 -9.51
C GLU A 72 11.28 -33.05 -9.76
N VAL A 73 10.71 -32.25 -8.86
CA VAL A 73 10.97 -30.82 -8.83
C VAL A 73 12.45 -30.70 -8.49
N VAL A 74 13.30 -30.64 -9.50
CA VAL A 74 14.74 -30.53 -9.30
C VAL A 74 14.95 -29.22 -8.54
N PRO A 75 15.43 -29.26 -7.28
CA PRO A 75 15.75 -28.03 -6.60
C PRO A 75 16.85 -27.37 -7.42
N ILE A 76 16.56 -26.17 -7.95
CA ILE A 76 17.58 -25.36 -8.61
C ILE A 76 18.66 -25.15 -7.56
N LYS A 77 19.80 -25.83 -7.73
CA LYS A 77 20.97 -25.66 -6.86
C LYS A 77 21.59 -24.32 -7.20
N LEU A 78 21.05 -23.25 -6.60
CA LEU A 78 21.73 -21.96 -6.56
C LEU A 78 23.05 -22.15 -5.84
N HIS A 79 24.14 -21.70 -6.45
CA HIS A 79 25.43 -21.72 -5.77
C HIS A 79 25.38 -20.78 -4.56
N ASP A 80 26.18 -21.05 -3.51
CA ASP A 80 26.22 -20.21 -2.30
C ASP A 80 26.48 -18.74 -2.60
N HIS A 81 27.23 -18.46 -3.67
CA HIS A 81 27.45 -17.10 -4.17
C HIS A 81 26.14 -16.42 -4.59
N ASP A 82 25.26 -17.13 -5.30
CA ASP A 82 24.00 -16.58 -5.79
C ASP A 82 23.00 -16.39 -4.65
N ILE A 83 22.99 -17.30 -3.67
CA ILE A 83 22.19 -17.17 -2.45
C ILE A 83 22.64 -15.94 -1.64
N LYS A 84 23.96 -15.75 -1.49
CA LYS A 84 24.52 -14.56 -0.81
C LYS A 84 24.19 -13.29 -1.57
N ALA A 85 24.37 -13.26 -2.89
CA ALA A 85 24.05 -12.10 -3.71
C ALA A 85 22.55 -11.74 -3.63
N LEU A 86 21.66 -12.74 -3.69
CA LEU A 86 20.23 -12.53 -3.55
C LEU A 86 19.86 -12.02 -2.15
N SER A 87 20.42 -12.62 -1.09
CA SER A 87 20.16 -12.18 0.29
C SER A 87 20.62 -10.74 0.51
N SER A 88 21.81 -10.39 0.03
CA SER A 88 22.33 -9.02 0.09
C SER A 88 21.44 -8.06 -0.71
N CYS A 89 21.04 -8.45 -1.92
CA CYS A 89 20.14 -7.66 -2.75
C CYS A 89 18.78 -7.46 -2.07
N SER A 90 18.23 -8.51 -1.44
CA SER A 90 16.97 -8.44 -0.72
C SER A 90 17.04 -7.53 0.50
N ALA A 91 18.14 -7.57 1.26
CA ALA A 91 18.38 -6.69 2.39
C ALA A 91 18.49 -5.24 1.92
N SER A 92 19.33 -4.98 0.91
CA SER A 92 19.46 -3.64 0.31
C SER A 92 18.13 -3.13 -0.26
N THR A 93 17.33 -3.99 -0.88
CA THR A 93 16.01 -3.61 -1.39
C THR A 93 15.06 -3.26 -0.24
N SER A 94 15.08 -4.03 0.85
CA SER A 94 14.30 -3.73 2.06
C SER A 94 14.71 -2.39 2.69
N ASP A 95 16.00 -2.10 2.72
CA ASP A 95 16.52 -0.81 3.21
C ASP A 95 16.06 0.35 2.31
N ILE A 96 16.10 0.18 0.99
CA ILE A 96 15.59 1.18 0.04
C ILE A 96 14.09 1.40 0.24
N ILE A 97 13.30 0.33 0.42
CA ILE A 97 11.85 0.44 0.63
C ILE A 97 11.58 1.22 1.93
N SER A 98 12.19 0.81 3.04
CA SER A 98 11.96 1.47 4.34
C SER A 98 12.41 2.93 4.33
N THR A 99 13.54 3.25 3.71
CA THR A 99 14.00 4.63 3.56
C THR A 99 13.08 5.44 2.65
N THR A 100 12.55 4.85 1.58
CA THR A 100 11.61 5.51 0.68
C THR A 100 10.27 5.79 1.37
N GLU A 101 9.75 4.86 2.16
CA GLU A 101 8.52 5.03 2.93
C GLU A 101 8.66 6.16 3.95
N ARG A 102 9.74 6.17 4.74
CA ARG A 102 10.04 7.27 5.67
C ARG A 102 10.12 8.62 4.97
N LEU A 103 10.82 8.71 3.84
CA LEU A 103 10.94 9.96 3.08
C LEU A 103 9.59 10.44 2.52
N LYS A 104 8.70 9.51 2.13
CA LYS A 104 7.34 9.87 1.70
C LYS A 104 6.53 10.48 2.83
N GLU A 105 6.58 9.90 4.03
CA GLU A 105 5.92 10.45 5.22
C GLU A 105 6.46 11.84 5.58
N GLU A 106 7.78 12.01 5.59
CA GLU A 106 8.43 13.31 5.84
C GLU A 106 8.04 14.37 4.81
N LEU A 107 7.96 13.98 3.53
CA LEU A 107 7.51 14.86 2.45
C LEU A 107 6.05 15.27 2.64
N GLU A 108 5.17 14.34 2.99
CA GLU A 108 3.75 14.62 3.22
C GLU A 108 3.57 15.62 4.38
N ILE A 109 4.23 15.36 5.52
CA ILE A 109 4.19 16.26 6.69
C ILE A 109 4.73 17.64 6.31
N THR A 110 5.82 17.70 5.55
CA THR A 110 6.42 18.97 5.13
C THR A 110 5.50 19.74 4.18
N THR A 111 4.86 19.05 3.25
CA THR A 111 3.89 19.64 2.31
C THR A 111 2.69 20.19 3.06
N GLN A 112 2.10 19.42 3.98
CA GLN A 112 0.99 19.90 4.80
C GLN A 112 1.35 21.14 5.61
N ARG A 113 2.55 21.19 6.19
CA ARG A 113 3.04 22.39 6.90
C ARG A 113 3.22 23.57 5.96
N GLN A 114 3.73 23.35 4.75
CA GLN A 114 3.84 24.38 3.73
C GLN A 114 2.46 24.94 3.34
N ASP A 115 1.46 24.08 3.18
CA ASP A 115 0.10 24.51 2.82
C ASP A 115 -0.51 25.39 3.91
N VAL A 116 -0.38 24.98 5.18
CA VAL A 116 -0.85 25.78 6.31
C VAL A 116 -0.16 27.16 6.35
N VAL A 117 1.15 27.19 6.16
CA VAL A 117 1.90 28.47 6.10
C VAL A 117 1.45 29.30 4.90
N SER A 118 1.26 28.68 3.74
CA SER A 118 0.85 29.39 2.51
C SER A 118 -0.53 30.02 2.65
N CYS A 119 -1.50 29.28 3.22
CA CYS A 119 -2.82 29.82 3.54
C CYS A 119 -2.73 30.98 4.54
N PHE A 120 -1.91 30.83 5.59
CA PHE A 120 -1.73 31.88 6.58
C PHE A 120 -1.13 33.16 5.96
N LEU A 121 -0.09 33.04 5.12
CA LEU A 121 0.53 34.18 4.46
C LEU A 121 -0.44 34.85 3.49
N HIS A 122 -1.21 34.07 2.73
CA HIS A 122 -2.25 34.60 1.87
C HIS A 122 -3.30 35.40 2.66
N ASP A 123 -3.75 34.89 3.81
CA ASP A 123 -4.85 35.53 4.55
C ASP A 123 -4.43 36.76 5.37
N TYR A 124 -3.12 36.92 5.64
CA TYR A 124 -2.61 37.90 6.61
C TYR A 124 -1.38 38.70 6.16
N GLN A 125 -0.85 38.51 4.96
CA GLN A 125 0.32 39.25 4.47
C GLN A 125 0.11 39.78 3.05
N LEU A 126 0.49 41.05 2.83
CA LEU A 126 0.59 41.62 1.49
C LEU A 126 1.89 41.21 0.83
N PHE A 127 1.82 40.85 -0.45
CA PHE A 127 3.00 40.59 -1.26
C PHE A 127 3.68 41.91 -1.64
N ASN A 128 5.00 41.87 -1.83
CA ASN A 128 5.76 43.08 -2.23
C ASN A 128 5.21 43.72 -3.51
N GLN A 129 4.67 42.93 -4.43
CA GLN A 129 4.04 43.42 -5.65
C GLN A 129 2.78 44.24 -5.36
N GLU A 130 1.98 43.84 -4.37
CA GLU A 130 0.78 44.55 -3.95
C GLU A 130 1.12 45.83 -3.20
N ILE A 131 2.14 45.78 -2.34
CA ILE A 131 2.65 46.97 -1.63
C ILE A 131 3.13 48.02 -2.63
N ASN A 132 3.83 47.60 -3.68
CA ASN A 132 4.28 48.51 -4.73
C ASN A 132 3.10 49.07 -5.52
N ALA A 133 2.14 48.21 -5.90
CA ALA A 133 0.94 48.64 -6.62
C ALA A 133 0.09 49.65 -5.83
N LEU A 134 0.06 49.56 -4.50
CA LEU A 134 -0.62 50.52 -3.61
C LEU A 134 0.16 51.81 -3.37
N ARG A 135 1.42 51.90 -3.79
CA ARG A 135 2.28 53.08 -3.63
C ARG A 135 2.53 53.81 -4.94
N ASP A 136 2.23 53.18 -6.07
CA ASP A 136 2.31 53.81 -7.38
C ASP A 136 1.19 54.84 -7.55
N GLU A 137 1.48 55.96 -8.21
CA GLU A 137 0.52 57.05 -8.44
C GLU A 137 -0.58 56.67 -9.47
N ASP A 138 -0.33 55.64 -10.30
CA ASP A 138 -1.24 55.23 -11.37
C ASP A 138 -2.28 54.22 -10.89
N LEU A 139 -3.55 54.66 -10.84
CA LEU A 139 -4.71 53.81 -10.54
C LEU A 139 -4.96 52.79 -11.67
N ASN A 140 -4.32 51.63 -11.58
CA ASN A 140 -4.42 50.54 -12.53
C ASN A 140 -5.13 49.30 -11.94
N ASP A 141 -5.37 48.27 -12.76
CA ASP A 141 -6.05 47.04 -12.30
C ASP A 141 -5.31 46.34 -11.14
N ASN A 142 -3.99 46.47 -11.06
CA ASN A 142 -3.20 45.86 -9.98
C ASN A 142 -3.39 46.62 -8.66
N PHE A 143 -3.57 47.94 -8.71
CA PHE A 143 -3.96 48.74 -7.54
C PHE A 143 -5.29 48.25 -6.95
N PHE A 144 -6.33 48.10 -7.77
CA PHE A 144 -7.64 47.65 -7.28
C PHE A 144 -7.62 46.21 -6.77
N LYS A 145 -6.85 45.31 -7.41
CA LYS A 145 -6.63 43.94 -6.91
C LYS A 145 -5.92 43.95 -5.55
N ALA A 146 -4.85 44.72 -5.41
CA ALA A 146 -4.13 44.87 -4.15
C ALA A 146 -5.04 45.47 -3.06
N LEU A 147 -5.82 46.51 -3.38
CA LEU A 147 -6.76 47.13 -2.44
C LEU A 147 -7.86 46.17 -2.00
N SER A 148 -8.41 45.38 -2.91
CA SER A 148 -9.37 44.32 -2.59
C SER A 148 -8.76 43.28 -1.65
N HIS A 149 -7.48 42.93 -1.85
CA HIS A 149 -6.79 42.01 -0.96
C HIS A 149 -6.55 42.60 0.44
N VAL A 150 -6.13 43.87 0.53
CA VAL A 150 -6.03 44.60 1.81
C VAL A 150 -7.37 44.59 2.56
N GLN A 151 -8.48 44.82 1.87
CA GLN A 151 -9.83 44.75 2.46
C GLN A 151 -10.17 43.35 2.98
N GLN A 152 -9.79 42.30 2.26
CA GLN A 152 -9.98 40.92 2.68
C GLN A 152 -9.16 40.58 3.92
N ILE A 153 -7.88 40.97 3.97
CA ILE A 153 -7.04 40.81 5.17
C ILE A 153 -7.66 41.57 6.35
N ASN A 154 -8.16 42.78 6.11
CA ASN A 154 -8.84 43.57 7.13
C ASN A 154 -10.16 42.96 7.63
N ALA A 155 -10.84 42.14 6.82
CA ALA A 155 -11.97 41.36 7.31
C ALA A 155 -11.49 40.18 8.19
N ASN A 156 -10.36 39.57 7.83
CA ASN A 156 -9.84 38.34 8.44
C ASN A 156 -9.19 38.55 9.82
N TYR A 157 -8.53 39.68 10.11
CA TYR A 157 -7.84 39.86 11.42
C TYR A 157 -8.79 39.75 12.63
N LYS A 158 -10.11 39.98 12.45
CA LYS A 158 -11.13 39.79 13.49
C LYS A 158 -11.13 38.38 14.06
N VAL A 159 -10.70 37.39 13.26
CA VAL A 159 -10.51 36.01 13.70
C VAL A 159 -9.33 35.94 14.67
N LEU A 160 -8.17 36.53 14.34
CA LEU A 160 -6.99 36.56 15.20
C LEU A 160 -7.27 37.23 16.56
N LEU A 161 -8.10 38.28 16.57
CA LEU A 161 -8.50 38.97 17.82
C LEU A 161 -9.28 38.10 18.80
N ARG A 162 -9.87 36.99 18.33
CA ARG A 162 -10.62 36.04 19.18
C ARG A 162 -9.78 34.84 19.61
N THR A 163 -8.49 34.82 19.27
CA THR A 163 -7.55 33.72 19.58
C THR A 163 -6.47 34.17 20.57
N HIS A 164 -5.59 33.25 20.96
CA HIS A 164 -4.40 33.57 21.77
C HIS A 164 -3.41 34.54 21.07
N HIS A 165 -3.54 34.81 19.77
CA HIS A 165 -2.66 35.70 19.01
C HIS A 165 -3.24 37.12 18.83
N GLN A 166 -3.96 37.62 19.82
CA GLN A 166 -4.64 38.92 19.75
C GLN A 166 -3.68 40.10 19.47
N ARG A 167 -2.50 40.13 20.10
CA ARG A 167 -1.51 41.20 19.86
C ARG A 167 -1.03 41.24 18.41
N ALA A 168 -0.77 40.09 17.81
CA ALA A 168 -0.42 40.01 16.40
C ALA A 168 -1.58 40.47 15.51
N GLY A 169 -2.83 40.15 15.90
CA GLY A 169 -4.02 40.68 15.23
C GLY A 169 -4.15 42.20 15.28
N LEU A 170 -3.79 42.83 16.40
CA LEU A 170 -3.78 44.30 16.55
C LEU A 170 -2.68 44.95 15.70
N GLU A 171 -1.45 44.43 15.77
CA GLU A 171 -0.33 44.94 14.97
C GLU A 171 -0.63 44.82 13.45
N LEU A 172 -1.29 43.73 13.03
CA LEU A 172 -1.74 43.57 11.65
C LEU A 172 -2.84 44.56 11.27
N MET A 173 -3.82 44.79 12.15
CA MET A 173 -4.89 45.75 11.93
C MET A 173 -4.31 47.16 11.71
N ASP A 174 -3.37 47.58 12.56
CA ASP A 174 -2.73 48.91 12.44
C ASP A 174 -2.01 49.05 11.09
N MET A 175 -1.21 48.04 10.72
CA MET A 175 -0.52 47.97 9.43
C MET A 175 -1.47 48.08 8.23
N MET A 176 -2.53 47.27 8.21
CA MET A 176 -3.45 47.20 7.06
C MET A 176 -4.35 48.44 6.98
N THR A 177 -4.65 49.08 8.12
CA THR A 177 -5.38 50.35 8.15
C THR A 177 -4.58 51.45 7.46
N VAL A 178 -3.27 51.55 7.71
CA VAL A 178 -2.39 52.52 7.03
C VAL A 178 -2.41 52.35 5.50
N TYR A 179 -2.38 51.11 5.01
CA TYR A 179 -2.46 50.86 3.55
C TYR A 179 -3.83 51.21 2.97
N GLN A 180 -4.92 50.98 3.72
CA GLN A 180 -6.25 51.38 3.27
C GLN A 180 -6.38 52.90 3.21
N GLU A 181 -5.97 53.60 4.26
CA GLU A 181 -6.06 55.06 4.34
C GLU A 181 -5.29 55.71 3.20
N GLY A 182 -4.04 55.30 2.94
CA GLY A 182 -3.25 55.80 1.82
C GLY A 182 -3.93 55.55 0.47
N ALA A 183 -4.40 54.34 0.23
CA ALA A 183 -5.10 54.00 -1.02
C ALA A 183 -6.41 54.80 -1.19
N TYR A 184 -7.14 55.09 -0.12
CA TYR A 184 -8.35 55.92 -0.18
C TYR A 184 -8.04 57.40 -0.42
N GLU A 185 -6.93 57.91 0.11
CA GLU A 185 -6.44 59.25 -0.21
C GLU A 185 -6.12 59.38 -1.70
N ASP A 186 -5.43 58.38 -2.28
CA ASP A 186 -5.09 58.37 -3.70
C ASP A 186 -6.33 58.28 -4.60
N LEU A 187 -7.36 57.53 -4.19
CA LEU A 187 -8.64 57.47 -4.90
C LEU A 187 -9.44 58.78 -4.84
N CYS A 188 -9.18 59.64 -3.86
CA CYS A 188 -9.91 60.89 -3.64
C CYS A 188 -9.17 62.12 -4.14
N ARG A 189 -7.91 61.98 -4.56
CA ARG A 189 -7.13 63.03 -5.24
C ARG A 189 -7.53 63.19 -6.70
#